data_AF-A0A630X9V0-F1
#
_entry.id   AF-A0A630X9V0-F1
#
_cell.length_a   1.000
_cell.length_b   1.000
_cell.length_c   1.000
_cell.angle_alpha   90.00
_cell.angle_beta   90.00
_cell.angle_gamma   90.00
#
_symmetry.space_group_name_H-M   'P 1'
#
loop_
_entity.id
_entity.type
_entity.pdbx_description
1 polymer ?
#
loop_
_entity_poly.entity_id
_entity_poly.type
_entity_poly.pdbx_seq_one_letter_code
_entity_poly.pdbx_strand_id
1 'polypeptide(L)'
;MTKITLSPQNFRIQKQETTLLKEKSTEKNSLAKSILAVKNHFIELRSKLSERFISHKNTESSATHFHRGSASEGRAVLTNKVVKDFMLQTLNDIDIRGSASKDPAYASQTREAILSAVYSKNKDQCCNLLISKGINIAPFLQEIGEAAKNAGLPGTTKNDVFTPSGAGANPFITPLISSANSKYPR
;
A
#
# COMPACT_ATOMS: atom_id res chain seq x y z
N MET A 1 37.88 -10.73 -9.09
CA MET A 1 36.67 -10.42 -9.89
C MET A 1 35.64 -11.51 -9.64
N THR A 2 34.65 -11.25 -8.80
CA THR A 2 33.67 -12.26 -8.36
C THR A 2 32.39 -12.08 -9.17
N LYS A 3 32.05 -13.08 -10.00
CA LYS A 3 30.82 -13.08 -10.81
C LYS A 3 29.64 -13.40 -9.89
N ILE A 4 28.74 -12.43 -9.70
CA ILE A 4 27.47 -12.62 -9.00
C ILE A 4 26.43 -13.05 -10.03
N THR A 5 26.06 -14.32 -10.02
CA THR A 5 24.92 -14.86 -10.76
C THR A 5 23.63 -14.49 -10.01
N LEU A 6 22.87 -13.54 -10.55
CA LEU A 6 21.50 -13.28 -10.12
C LEU A 6 20.59 -14.41 -10.60
N SER A 7 20.09 -15.21 -9.66
CA SER A 7 19.05 -16.22 -9.93
C SER A 7 17.73 -15.51 -10.27
N PRO A 8 17.07 -15.80 -11.40
CA PRO A 8 15.74 -15.31 -11.68
C PRO A 8 14.75 -15.98 -10.72
N GLN A 9 14.13 -15.20 -9.83
CA GLN A 9 12.98 -15.65 -9.05
C GLN A 9 11.80 -15.86 -10.00
N ASN A 10 11.68 -17.07 -10.54
CA ASN A 10 10.52 -17.51 -11.28
C ASN A 10 9.35 -17.64 -10.30
N PHE A 11 8.40 -16.70 -10.36
CA PHE A 11 7.10 -16.85 -9.72
C PHE A 11 6.42 -18.09 -10.33
N ARG A 12 6.22 -19.12 -9.51
CA ARG A 12 5.60 -20.38 -9.91
C ARG A 12 4.13 -20.13 -10.25
N ILE A 13 3.79 -20.18 -11.53
CA ILE A 13 2.41 -20.19 -12.01
C ILE A 13 1.78 -21.52 -11.58
N GLN A 14 0.97 -21.52 -10.52
CA GLN A 14 0.01 -22.59 -10.30
C GLN A 14 -1.19 -22.31 -11.19
N LYS A 15 -1.36 -23.15 -12.21
CA LYS A 15 -2.53 -23.14 -13.11
C LYS A 15 -3.71 -23.72 -12.33
N GLN A 16 -4.57 -22.88 -11.76
CA GLN A 16 -5.91 -23.29 -11.37
C GLN A 16 -6.84 -23.09 -12.58
N GLU A 17 -7.49 -24.17 -13.01
CA GLU A 17 -8.62 -24.10 -13.94
C GLU A 17 -9.78 -23.40 -13.23
N THR A 18 -10.09 -22.18 -13.66
CA THR A 18 -11.33 -21.50 -13.25
C THR A 18 -12.15 -21.16 -14.47
N THR A 19 -13.37 -21.67 -14.46
CA THR A 19 -14.43 -21.45 -15.43
C THR A 19 -14.69 -19.95 -15.64
N LEU A 20 -14.91 -19.61 -16.91
CA LEU A 20 -15.03 -18.25 -17.43
C LEU A 20 -16.38 -17.63 -16.99
N LEU A 21 -16.39 -16.97 -15.84
CA LEU A 21 -17.56 -16.24 -15.35
C LEU A 21 -17.53 -14.80 -15.88
N LYS A 22 -18.54 -14.42 -16.66
CA LYS A 22 -18.77 -13.06 -17.16
C LYS A 22 -18.79 -12.06 -15.99
N GLU A 23 -17.83 -11.14 -15.99
CA GLU A 23 -17.68 -10.06 -15.02
C GLU A 23 -18.92 -9.12 -15.08
N LYS A 24 -19.76 -9.14 -14.03
CA LYS A 24 -20.87 -8.18 -13.88
C LYS A 24 -20.37 -6.95 -13.13
N SER A 25 -20.80 -5.78 -13.61
CA SER A 25 -20.59 -4.40 -13.08
C SER A 25 -20.56 -4.25 -11.54
N THR A 26 -21.19 -5.15 -10.81
CA THR A 26 -21.19 -5.29 -9.35
C THR A 26 -19.81 -5.46 -8.69
N GLU A 27 -18.79 -5.98 -9.38
CA GLU A 27 -17.47 -6.23 -8.78
C GLU A 27 -16.59 -4.99 -8.57
N LYS A 28 -16.77 -3.93 -9.36
CA LYS A 28 -16.08 -2.64 -9.13
C LYS A 28 -16.54 -2.02 -7.81
N ASN A 29 -17.83 -2.18 -7.51
CA ASN A 29 -18.41 -1.77 -6.24
C ASN A 29 -17.95 -2.67 -5.09
N SER A 30 -17.72 -3.97 -5.30
CA SER A 30 -17.26 -4.85 -4.22
C SER A 30 -15.82 -4.54 -3.80
N LEU A 31 -14.89 -4.34 -4.75
CA LEU A 31 -13.49 -4.00 -4.41
C LEU A 31 -13.38 -2.65 -3.70
N ALA A 32 -14.07 -1.62 -4.21
CA ALA A 32 -14.08 -0.30 -3.57
C ALA A 32 -14.69 -0.37 -2.17
N LYS A 33 -15.76 -1.17 -1.97
CA LYS A 33 -16.35 -1.43 -0.65
C LYS A 33 -15.38 -2.16 0.27
N SER A 34 -14.65 -3.18 -0.20
CA SER A 34 -13.65 -3.90 0.60
C SER A 34 -12.50 -3.00 1.02
N ILE A 35 -11.98 -2.18 0.10
CA ILE A 35 -10.94 -1.18 0.41
C ILE A 35 -11.45 -0.19 1.46
N LEU A 36 -12.67 0.31 1.30
CA LEU A 36 -13.28 1.24 2.25
C LEU A 36 -13.55 0.59 3.60
N ALA A 37 -13.98 -0.68 3.64
CA ALA A 37 -14.22 -1.44 4.86
C ALA A 37 -12.92 -1.63 5.65
N VAL A 38 -11.83 -2.05 4.99
CA VAL A 38 -10.51 -2.17 5.62
C VAL A 38 -10.03 -0.82 6.16
N LYS A 39 -10.21 0.25 5.37
CA LYS A 39 -9.84 1.61 5.80
C LYS A 39 -10.67 2.10 6.99
N ASN A 40 -11.98 1.88 6.98
CA ASN A 40 -12.89 2.31 8.04
C ASN A 40 -12.67 1.52 9.33
N HIS A 41 -12.49 0.20 9.21
CA HIS A 41 -12.15 -0.65 10.35
C HIS A 41 -10.83 -0.22 10.98
N PHE A 42 -9.85 0.19 10.17
CA PHE A 42 -8.63 0.77 10.70
C PHE A 42 -8.85 2.12 11.41
N ILE A 43 -9.68 3.01 10.86
CA ILE A 43 -10.02 4.29 11.51
C ILE A 43 -10.70 4.04 12.86
N GLU A 44 -11.64 3.10 12.91
CA GLU A 44 -12.34 2.68 14.12
C GLU A 44 -11.38 2.05 15.15
N LEU A 45 -10.45 1.22 14.70
CA LEU A 45 -9.42 0.66 15.58
C LEU A 45 -8.51 1.73 16.14
N ARG A 46 -8.09 2.66 15.29
CA ARG A 46 -7.29 3.81 15.69
C ARG A 46 -8.05 4.70 16.67
N SER A 47 -9.36 4.90 16.50
CA SER A 47 -10.16 5.71 17.42
C SER A 47 -10.39 4.99 18.76
N LYS A 48 -10.69 3.69 18.77
CA LYS A 48 -10.80 2.89 20.00
C LYS A 48 -9.48 2.81 20.77
N LEU A 49 -8.38 2.66 20.04
CA LEU A 49 -7.03 2.79 20.59
C LEU A 49 -6.84 4.21 21.15
N SER A 50 -7.14 5.24 20.36
CA SER A 50 -7.03 6.65 20.78
C SER A 50 -7.85 6.95 22.05
N GLU A 51 -9.09 6.49 22.18
CA GLU A 51 -9.94 6.66 23.36
C GLU A 51 -9.34 5.96 24.59
N ARG A 52 -8.75 4.77 24.43
CA ARG A 52 -7.94 4.13 25.48
C ARG A 52 -6.65 4.91 25.81
N PHE A 53 -6.17 5.79 24.92
CA PHE A 53 -4.92 6.52 25.07
C PHE A 53 -5.05 8.01 25.42
N ILE A 54 -6.25 8.61 25.42
CA ILE A 54 -6.48 10.04 25.76
C ILE A 54 -6.24 10.37 27.26
N SER A 55 -5.88 9.39 28.10
CA SER A 55 -5.48 9.68 29.49
C SER A 55 -4.12 10.38 29.62
N HIS A 56 -3.28 10.44 28.57
CA HIS A 56 -2.00 11.16 28.64
C HIS A 56 -1.92 12.37 27.69
N LYS A 57 -1.67 13.52 28.33
CA LYS A 57 -1.89 14.90 27.91
C LYS A 57 -1.26 15.34 26.58
N ASN A 58 -1.98 16.28 25.97
CA ASN A 58 -1.61 17.20 24.89
C ASN A 58 -0.36 18.03 25.20
N THR A 59 0.45 18.33 24.18
CA THR A 59 1.15 19.61 24.05
C THR A 59 1.33 19.93 22.57
N GLU A 60 0.70 21.03 22.13
CA GLU A 60 0.82 21.61 20.78
C GLU A 60 2.21 22.25 20.60
N SER A 61 2.76 22.20 19.38
CA SER A 61 3.91 23.03 18.99
C SER A 61 3.61 23.72 17.66
N SER A 62 3.90 25.01 17.65
CA SER A 62 3.51 26.04 16.69
C SER A 62 4.22 25.95 15.34
N ALA A 63 3.50 26.37 14.29
CA ALA A 63 3.98 26.53 12.94
C ALA A 63 4.83 27.80 12.80
N THR A 64 6.03 27.69 12.21
CA THR A 64 6.83 28.84 11.80
C THR A 64 6.73 29.08 10.29
N HIS A 65 6.46 30.35 10.00
CA HIS A 65 6.20 30.98 8.71
C HIS A 65 7.53 31.23 7.97
N PHE A 66 7.68 30.78 6.72
CA PHE A 66 8.87 31.06 5.91
C PHE A 66 8.57 32.05 4.77
N HIS A 67 9.48 33.01 4.62
CA HIS A 67 9.44 34.10 3.64
C HIS A 67 9.66 33.61 2.20
N ARG A 68 8.85 34.14 1.27
CA ARG A 68 8.87 33.88 -0.18
C ARG A 68 9.92 34.76 -0.86
N GLY A 69 11.08 34.19 -1.19
CA GLY A 69 12.07 34.81 -2.07
C GLY A 69 11.72 34.57 -3.54
N SER A 70 11.69 35.64 -4.32
CA SER A 70 11.42 35.68 -5.77
C SER A 70 12.52 34.94 -6.56
N ALA A 71 12.15 33.95 -7.38
CA ALA A 71 13.09 33.23 -8.24
C ALA A 71 12.80 33.49 -9.73
N SER A 72 13.85 33.95 -10.39
CA SER A 72 14.09 34.10 -11.83
C SER A 72 13.32 33.13 -12.74
N GLU A 73 12.62 33.70 -13.73
CA GLU A 73 12.18 32.99 -14.93
C GLU A 73 13.40 32.39 -15.64
N GLY A 74 13.31 31.11 -16.06
CA GLY A 74 14.31 30.49 -16.94
C GLY A 74 14.89 29.14 -16.49
N ARG A 75 14.71 28.71 -15.23
CA ARG A 75 14.97 27.31 -14.83
C ARG A 75 13.65 26.73 -14.34
N ALA A 76 13.16 25.67 -14.98
CA ALA A 76 12.04 24.92 -14.42
C ALA A 76 12.50 24.40 -13.04
N VAL A 77 12.13 25.10 -11.98
CA VAL A 77 12.41 24.67 -10.61
C VAL A 77 11.77 23.29 -10.49
N LEU A 78 12.60 22.26 -10.30
CA LEU A 78 12.10 20.92 -10.03
C LEU A 78 11.34 20.97 -8.71
N THR A 79 10.04 21.22 -8.80
CA THR A 79 9.16 21.24 -7.64
C THR A 79 8.65 19.83 -7.38
N ASN A 80 8.26 19.56 -6.14
CA ASN A 80 7.55 18.33 -5.78
C ASN A 80 6.30 18.10 -6.66
N LYS A 81 5.70 19.17 -7.21
CA LYS A 81 4.57 19.07 -8.14
C LYS A 81 4.99 18.40 -9.46
N VAL A 82 6.12 18.79 -10.05
CA VAL A 82 6.60 18.21 -11.31
C VAL A 82 6.85 16.70 -11.17
N VAL A 83 7.45 16.28 -10.05
CA VAL A 83 7.68 14.85 -9.78
C VAL A 83 6.36 14.09 -9.56
N LYS A 84 5.42 14.66 -8.80
CA LYS A 84 4.09 14.06 -8.59
C LYS A 84 3.29 13.92 -9.88
N ASP A 85 3.27 14.95 -10.72
CA ASP A 85 2.55 14.94 -12.00
C ASP A 85 3.16 13.89 -12.93
N PHE A 86 4.49 13.75 -12.95
CA PHE A 86 5.16 12.70 -13.71
C PHE A 86 4.86 11.28 -13.21
N MET A 87 4.86 11.07 -11.89
CA MET A 87 4.48 9.78 -11.32
C MET A 87 3.01 9.45 -11.64
N LEU A 88 2.12 10.46 -11.62
CA LEU A 88 0.72 10.27 -11.99
C LEU A 88 0.57 9.89 -13.47
N GLN A 89 1.33 10.53 -14.36
CA GLN A 89 1.36 10.15 -15.77
C GLN A 89 1.86 8.71 -15.95
N THR A 90 2.96 8.35 -15.29
CA THR A 90 3.50 6.99 -15.33
C THR A 90 2.48 5.97 -14.82
N LEU A 91 1.72 6.29 -13.78
CA LEU A 91 0.64 5.43 -13.27
C LEU A 91 -0.49 5.26 -14.27
N ASN A 92 -0.85 6.33 -15.00
CA ASN A 92 -1.85 6.24 -16.06
C ASN A 92 -1.35 5.36 -17.22
N ASP A 93 -0.07 5.46 -17.57
CA ASP A 93 0.55 4.71 -18.67
C ASP A 93 0.70 3.21 -18.35
N ILE A 94 0.82 2.84 -17.07
CA ILE A 94 0.76 1.42 -16.64
C ILE A 94 -0.60 0.79 -16.99
N ASP A 95 -1.66 1.61 -17.11
CA ASP A 95 -3.01 1.18 -17.47
C ASP A 95 -3.47 -0.08 -16.71
N ILE A 96 -3.43 0.01 -15.37
CA ILE A 96 -3.81 -1.09 -14.47
C ILE A 96 -5.23 -1.58 -14.81
N ARG A 97 -6.14 -0.66 -15.12
CA ARG A 97 -7.53 -1.00 -15.44
C ARG A 97 -7.66 -1.69 -16.79
N GLY A 98 -7.01 -1.20 -17.84
CA GLY A 98 -7.04 -1.84 -19.14
C GLY A 98 -6.41 -3.22 -19.10
N SER A 99 -5.28 -3.39 -18.40
CA SER A 99 -4.63 -4.68 -18.20
C SER A 99 -5.54 -5.66 -17.42
N ALA A 100 -6.14 -5.21 -16.32
CA ALA A 100 -7.08 -6.04 -15.55
C ALA A 100 -8.34 -6.44 -16.35
N SER A 101 -8.83 -5.57 -17.24
CA SER A 101 -10.00 -5.90 -18.07
C SER A 101 -9.73 -6.96 -19.15
N LYS A 102 -8.45 -7.16 -19.50
CA LYS A 102 -8.00 -8.11 -20.54
C LYS A 102 -7.53 -9.43 -19.96
N ASP A 103 -7.00 -9.41 -18.74
CA ASP A 103 -6.44 -10.57 -18.07
C ASP A 103 -7.02 -10.74 -16.65
N PRO A 104 -7.89 -11.75 -16.43
CA PRO A 104 -8.45 -12.05 -15.12
C PRO A 104 -7.39 -12.41 -14.07
N ALA A 105 -6.28 -13.04 -14.47
CA ALA A 105 -5.20 -13.37 -13.54
C ALA A 105 -4.52 -12.08 -13.06
N TYR A 106 -4.25 -11.15 -13.96
CA TYR A 106 -3.75 -9.81 -13.63
C TYR A 106 -4.73 -9.05 -12.73
N ALA A 107 -6.05 -9.14 -12.99
CA ALA A 107 -7.07 -8.50 -12.16
C ALA A 107 -7.05 -9.02 -10.71
N SER A 108 -7.01 -10.35 -10.52
CA SER A 108 -6.94 -10.97 -9.20
C SER A 108 -5.65 -10.62 -8.47
N GLN A 109 -4.50 -10.75 -9.13
CA GLN A 109 -3.20 -10.38 -8.57
C GLN A 109 -3.14 -8.90 -8.19
N THR A 110 -3.74 -8.03 -9.00
CA THR A 110 -3.84 -6.58 -8.70
C THR A 110 -4.68 -6.34 -7.45
N ARG A 111 -5.85 -6.99 -7.33
CA ARG A 111 -6.69 -6.87 -6.12
C ARG A 111 -5.93 -7.31 -4.88
N GLU A 112 -5.28 -8.46 -4.94
CA GLU A 112 -4.50 -9.02 -3.83
C GLU A 112 -3.32 -8.12 -3.46
N ALA A 113 -2.56 -7.64 -4.44
CA ALA A 113 -1.40 -6.78 -4.22
C ALA A 113 -1.79 -5.44 -3.61
N ILE A 114 -2.87 -4.82 -4.07
CA ILE A 114 -3.34 -3.53 -3.54
C ILE A 114 -3.81 -3.67 -2.09
N LEU A 115 -4.62 -4.69 -1.79
CA LEU A 115 -5.08 -4.93 -0.42
C LEU A 115 -3.91 -5.32 0.51
N SER A 116 -2.96 -6.11 0.03
CA SER A 116 -1.75 -6.47 0.79
C SER A 116 -0.83 -5.26 1.05
N ALA A 117 -0.76 -4.31 0.11
CA ALA A 117 -0.02 -3.07 0.30
C ALA A 117 -0.68 -2.17 1.36
N VAL A 118 -2.02 -2.12 1.39
CA VAL A 118 -2.77 -1.42 2.45
C VAL A 118 -2.49 -2.07 3.80
N TYR A 119 -2.58 -3.40 3.90
CA TYR A 119 -2.21 -4.14 5.10
C TYR A 119 -0.79 -3.82 5.56
N SER A 120 0.19 -3.85 4.66
CA SER A 120 1.61 -3.67 4.99
C SER A 120 1.91 -2.27 5.49
N LYS A 121 1.43 -1.24 4.77
CA LYS A 121 1.56 0.16 5.21
C LYS A 121 0.94 0.36 6.58
N ASN A 122 -0.23 -0.24 6.80
CA ASN A 122 -0.96 -0.09 8.04
C ASN A 122 -0.24 -0.75 9.23
N LYS A 123 0.23 -1.98 9.00
CA LYS A 123 1.04 -2.74 9.95
C LYS A 123 2.26 -1.93 10.37
N ASP A 124 3.07 -1.47 9.42
CA ASP A 124 4.32 -0.78 9.72
C ASP A 124 4.09 0.53 10.48
N GLN A 125 3.12 1.34 10.04
CA GLN A 125 2.80 2.61 10.70
C GLN A 125 2.32 2.43 12.14
N CYS A 126 1.41 1.48 12.36
CA CYS A 126 0.85 1.25 13.69
C CYS A 126 1.86 0.56 14.62
N CYS A 127 2.57 -0.46 14.13
CA CYS A 127 3.62 -1.13 14.91
C CYS A 127 4.69 -0.14 15.37
N ASN A 128 5.16 0.76 14.50
CA ASN A 128 6.13 1.78 14.90
C ASN A 128 5.61 2.66 16.05
N LEU A 129 4.34 3.08 16.00
CA LEU A 129 3.73 3.88 17.06
C LEU A 129 3.51 3.10 18.36
N LEU A 130 3.10 1.83 18.27
CA LEU A 130 2.89 0.98 19.44
C LEU A 130 4.21 0.64 20.12
N ILE A 131 5.25 0.31 19.34
CA ILE A 131 6.60 0.05 19.84
C ILE A 131 7.18 1.30 20.49
N SER A 132 7.04 2.49 19.90
CA SER A 132 7.52 3.74 20.51
C SER A 132 6.86 4.05 21.85
N LYS A 133 5.71 3.43 22.14
CA LYS A 133 4.96 3.55 23.39
C LYS A 133 5.17 2.35 24.33
N GLY A 134 6.01 1.38 23.98
CA GLY A 134 6.22 0.17 24.77
C GLY A 134 5.01 -0.77 24.82
N ILE A 135 4.10 -0.68 23.84
CA ILE A 135 2.86 -1.46 23.80
C ILE A 135 3.08 -2.75 23.01
N ASN A 136 2.58 -3.87 23.53
CA ASN A 136 2.60 -5.15 22.83
C ASN A 136 1.80 -5.07 21.51
N ILE A 137 2.45 -5.43 20.40
CA ILE A 137 1.86 -5.40 19.06
C ILE A 137 1.05 -6.66 18.70
N ALA A 138 1.19 -7.76 19.46
CA ALA A 138 0.57 -9.04 19.10
C ALA A 138 -0.96 -8.97 18.92
N PRO A 139 -1.74 -8.32 19.82
CA PRO A 139 -3.19 -8.20 19.63
C PRO A 139 -3.56 -7.44 18.36
N PHE A 140 -2.83 -6.36 18.06
CA PHE A 140 -3.03 -5.58 16.84
C PHE A 140 -2.74 -6.43 15.59
N LEU A 141 -1.64 -7.17 15.57
CA LEU A 141 -1.27 -8.04 14.45
C LEU A 141 -2.31 -9.12 14.19
N GLN A 142 -2.88 -9.72 15.24
CA GLN A 142 -3.94 -10.71 15.14
C GLN A 142 -5.19 -10.12 14.48
N GLU A 143 -5.63 -8.94 14.94
CA GLU A 143 -6.84 -8.30 14.44
C GLU A 143 -6.74 -7.84 12.98
N ILE A 144 -5.62 -7.22 12.60
CA ILE A 144 -5.40 -6.85 11.18
C ILE A 144 -5.20 -8.09 10.29
N GLY A 145 -4.67 -9.17 10.85
CA GLY A 145 -4.54 -10.45 10.17
C GLY A 145 -5.91 -11.03 9.85
N GLU A 146 -6.81 -11.05 10.83
CA GLU A 146 -8.19 -11.53 10.63
C GLU A 146 -8.96 -10.65 9.65
N ALA A 147 -8.80 -9.32 9.71
CA ALA A 147 -9.38 -8.42 8.72
C ALA A 147 -8.86 -8.70 7.29
N ALA A 148 -7.57 -9.01 7.14
CA ALA A 148 -6.99 -9.35 5.85
C ALA A 148 -7.50 -10.69 5.31
N LYS A 149 -7.67 -11.68 6.19
CA LYS A 149 -8.26 -12.98 5.86
C LYS A 149 -9.73 -12.82 5.44
N ASN A 150 -10.51 -12.03 6.17
CA ASN A 150 -11.91 -11.73 5.85
C ASN A 150 -12.06 -10.93 4.55
N ALA A 151 -11.05 -10.17 4.15
CA ALA A 151 -10.98 -9.52 2.84
C ALA A 151 -10.68 -10.49 1.68
N GLY A 152 -10.48 -11.78 1.97
CA GLY A 152 -10.22 -12.83 0.98
C GLY A 152 -8.76 -12.89 0.52
N LEU A 153 -7.82 -12.29 1.24
CA LEU A 153 -6.40 -12.37 0.87
C LEU A 153 -5.84 -13.78 1.14
N PRO A 154 -5.05 -14.34 0.21
CA PRO A 154 -4.32 -15.59 0.47
C PRO A 154 -3.14 -15.34 1.42
N GLY A 155 -2.87 -16.27 2.32
CA GLY A 155 -1.80 -16.11 3.32
C GLY A 155 -1.67 -17.31 4.25
N THR A 156 -0.86 -17.15 5.29
CA THR A 156 -0.62 -18.20 6.29
C THR A 156 -0.77 -17.66 7.70
N THR A 157 -1.27 -18.49 8.60
CA THR A 157 -1.31 -18.20 10.04
C THR A 157 -0.10 -18.82 10.74
N LYS A 158 0.57 -18.04 11.58
CA LYS A 158 1.63 -18.50 12.49
C LYS A 158 1.41 -17.85 13.85
N ASN A 159 1.47 -18.63 14.93
CA ASN A 159 1.23 -18.16 16.30
C ASN A 159 -0.05 -17.32 16.42
N ASP A 160 -1.17 -17.85 15.89
CA ASP A 160 -2.49 -17.20 15.86
C ASP A 160 -2.59 -15.87 15.08
N VAL A 161 -1.54 -15.47 14.36
CA VAL A 161 -1.52 -14.27 13.52
C VAL A 161 -1.55 -14.67 12.05
N PHE A 162 -2.62 -14.31 11.35
CA PHE A 162 -2.71 -14.43 9.89
C PHE A 162 -1.89 -13.32 9.22
N THR A 163 -1.06 -13.69 8.23
CA THR A 163 -0.30 -12.73 7.41
C THR A 163 -0.56 -13.00 5.93
N PRO A 164 -1.03 -11.99 5.16
CA PRO A 164 -1.17 -12.10 3.71
C PRO A 164 0.15 -12.44 3.03
N SER A 165 0.10 -13.34 2.05
CA SER A 165 1.26 -13.76 1.25
C SER A 165 1.87 -12.62 0.42
N GLY A 166 1.03 -11.68 -0.03
CA GLY A 166 1.45 -10.46 -0.72
C GLY A 166 1.92 -9.32 0.19
N ALA A 167 2.03 -9.54 1.50
CA ALA A 167 2.50 -8.50 2.42
C ALA A 167 3.95 -8.11 2.09
N GLY A 168 4.21 -6.81 1.98
CA GLY A 168 5.50 -6.26 1.59
C GLY A 168 5.39 -5.12 0.59
N ALA A 169 6.28 -5.12 -0.40
CA ALA A 169 6.38 -4.06 -1.40
C ALA A 169 5.19 -4.11 -2.39
N ASN A 170 4.59 -2.95 -2.64
CA ASN A 170 3.56 -2.82 -3.67
C ASN A 170 4.20 -2.86 -5.07
N PRO A 171 3.81 -3.81 -5.95
CA PRO A 171 4.43 -3.97 -7.27
C PRO A 171 4.25 -2.75 -8.18
N PHE A 172 3.23 -1.92 -7.94
CA PHE A 172 2.97 -0.70 -8.72
C PHE A 172 3.80 0.50 -8.25
N ILE A 173 4.43 0.46 -7.07
CA ILE A 173 5.23 1.58 -6.57
C ILE A 173 6.64 1.58 -7.17
N THR A 174 7.25 0.41 -7.31
CA THR A 174 8.60 0.24 -7.88
C THR A 174 8.77 0.93 -9.24
N PRO A 175 7.90 0.70 -10.26
CA PRO A 175 8.05 1.37 -11.56
C PRO A 175 7.88 2.90 -11.47
N LEU A 176 7.01 3.39 -10.58
CA LEU A 176 6.80 4.84 -10.41
C LEU A 176 8.03 5.52 -9.79
N ILE A 177 8.55 4.95 -8.71
CA ILE A 177 9.69 5.52 -7.97
C ILE A 177 10.97 5.40 -8.80
N SER A 178 11.22 4.25 -9.43
CA SER A 178 12.40 4.06 -10.28
C SER A 178 12.39 5.01 -11.49
N SER A 179 11.25 5.16 -12.15
CA SER A 179 11.10 6.11 -13.27
C SER A 179 11.29 7.55 -12.81
N ALA A 180 10.71 7.93 -11.67
CA ALA A 180 10.86 9.28 -11.12
C ALA A 180 12.29 9.57 -10.68
N ASN A 181 12.96 8.64 -10.00
CA ASN A 181 14.35 8.79 -9.57
C ASN A 181 15.32 8.85 -10.77
N SER A 182 15.04 8.09 -11.84
CA SER A 182 15.83 8.12 -13.07
C SER A 182 15.65 9.44 -13.83
N LYS A 183 14.41 9.94 -13.93
CA LYS A 183 14.08 11.17 -14.67
C LYS A 183 14.45 12.44 -13.91
N TYR A 184 14.35 12.42 -12.59
CA TYR A 184 14.67 13.54 -11.72
C TYR A 184 15.68 13.13 -10.64
N PRO A 185 16.95 12.80 -11.02
CA PRO A 185 18.00 12.59 -10.05
C PRO A 185 18.21 13.87 -9.23
N ARG A 186 18.56 13.70 -7.96
CA ARG A 186 19.02 14.80 -7.10
C ARG A 186 20.51 14.99 -7.23
#